data_AF-A0A0C9ULK8-F1
#
_entry.id   AF-A0A0C9ULK8-F1
#
_cell.length_a   1.000
_cell.length_b   1.000
_cell.length_c   1.000
_cell.angle_alpha   90.00
_cell.angle_beta   90.00
_cell.angle_gamma   90.00
#
_symmetry.space_group_name_H-M   'P 1'
#
loop_
_entity.id
_entity.type
_entity.pdbx_description
1 polymer ?
#
loop_
_entity_poly.entity_id
_entity_poly.type
_entity_poly.pdbx_seq_one_letter_code
_entity_poly.pdbx_strand_id
1 'polypeptide(L)'
;MTITSPHLVKFLKPMQYVYGNFSELSASAISRWSPPPSPDGHRGRYLWTDAFGVCNFLTLYKRTQDQNYLILAERLITNVHDILGYTRDGKSRLPGATDDKPLGGGLRIGKIEESGSDGDVQYYHYLTMWMFALNRMAVVSGKNQFNDLAVQLVKAVHPRFVQAREAARPRMVWKMSIDLQKVLVPREGSLDSVQGYVVYRLIQNASSDPENTLVEEIDDLRRVFHGKYDHYRSLDALDLGMAVWTAHWFAQGKTKEKWAVNIRDRALQCLDALFTEDFFDSALNPPRHRLAFREFGAAMGLRCLDPETQTSEDEKKIYEMWDFRASIITADWEKQGILDRMSSDSMGHTAITSVMFCSALDPGGEH
;
A
#
# COMPACT_ATOMS: atom_id res chain seq x y z
N MET A 1 -12.34 12.67 12.89
CA MET A 1 -12.95 11.99 14.07
C MET A 1 -11.85 11.49 15.00
N THR A 2 -11.97 11.70 16.32
CA THR A 2 -11.13 11.03 17.34
C THR A 2 -11.50 9.54 17.38
N ILE A 3 -10.52 8.65 17.25
CA ILE A 3 -10.74 7.21 17.41
C ILE A 3 -11.29 6.94 18.83
N THR A 4 -12.39 6.17 18.93
CA THR A 4 -12.90 5.72 20.23
C THR A 4 -11.95 4.69 20.86
N SER A 5 -11.88 4.62 22.20
CA SER A 5 -11.00 3.68 22.90
C SER A 5 -11.15 2.22 22.43
N PRO A 6 -12.37 1.68 22.18
CA PRO A 6 -12.52 0.32 21.64
C PRO A 6 -11.97 0.16 20.21
N HIS A 7 -12.13 1.17 19.36
CA HIS A 7 -11.61 1.16 17.99
C HIS A 7 -10.07 1.23 17.98
N LEU A 8 -9.48 2.00 18.90
CA LEU A 8 -8.02 2.05 19.06
C LEU A 8 -7.45 0.69 19.46
N VAL A 9 -8.07 0.00 20.42
CA VAL A 9 -7.64 -1.33 20.86
C VAL A 9 -7.68 -2.34 19.73
N LYS A 10 -8.73 -2.32 18.91
CA LYS A 10 -8.86 -3.17 17.71
C LYS A 10 -7.77 -2.91 16.67
N PHE A 11 -7.33 -1.66 16.56
CA PHE A 11 -6.24 -1.26 15.65
C PHE A 11 -4.86 -1.65 16.20
N LEU A 12 -4.64 -1.47 17.50
CA LEU A 12 -3.33 -1.69 18.13
C LEU A 12 -2.96 -3.16 18.22
N LYS A 13 -3.90 -4.06 18.56
CA LYS A 13 -3.60 -5.49 18.76
C LYS A 13 -2.91 -6.13 17.52
N PRO A 14 -3.43 -6.00 16.28
CA PRO A 14 -2.76 -6.55 15.10
C PRO A 14 -1.44 -5.84 14.77
N MET A 15 -1.34 -4.52 14.96
CA MET A 15 -0.09 -3.80 14.78
C MET A 15 1.00 -4.27 15.75
N GLN A 16 0.67 -4.47 17.03
CA GLN A 16 1.60 -4.97 18.04
C GLN A 16 1.99 -6.43 17.82
N TYR A 17 1.13 -7.25 17.20
CA TYR A 17 1.51 -8.58 16.77
C TYR A 17 2.65 -8.53 15.73
N VAL A 18 2.52 -7.69 14.70
CA VAL A 18 3.53 -7.59 13.63
C VAL A 18 4.79 -6.85 14.08
N TYR A 19 4.62 -5.76 14.84
CA TYR A 19 5.69 -4.81 15.15
C TYR A 19 6.16 -4.86 16.62
N GLY A 20 5.69 -5.85 17.39
CA GLY A 20 6.00 -6.01 18.80
C GLY A 20 5.23 -5.01 19.69
N ASN A 21 5.33 -5.19 21.00
CA ASN A 21 4.63 -4.34 21.96
C ASN A 21 5.30 -2.96 22.07
N PHE A 22 5.00 -2.06 21.13
CA PHE A 22 5.55 -0.71 21.12
C PHE A 22 4.86 0.25 22.10
N SER A 23 3.65 -0.08 22.57
CA SER A 23 2.86 0.79 23.47
C SER A 23 3.44 0.90 24.90
N GLU A 24 4.24 -0.07 25.32
CA GLU A 24 4.90 -0.09 26.63
C GLU A 24 6.34 0.46 26.59
N LEU A 25 6.82 0.86 25.40
CA LEU A 25 8.17 1.37 25.26
C LEU A 25 8.28 2.79 25.81
N SER A 26 9.37 3.05 26.54
CA SER A 26 9.75 4.41 26.88
C SER A 26 10.18 5.20 25.64
N ALA A 27 10.11 6.53 25.67
CA ALA A 27 10.55 7.37 24.55
C ALA A 27 12.01 7.08 24.12
N SER A 28 12.89 6.77 25.07
CA SER A 28 14.29 6.41 24.78
C SER A 28 14.44 5.01 24.14
N ALA A 29 13.50 4.09 24.40
CA ALA A 29 13.42 2.81 23.72
C ALA A 29 12.85 2.97 22.29
N ILE A 30 11.82 3.81 22.11
CA ILE A 30 11.20 4.09 20.81
C ILE A 30 12.23 4.68 19.83
N SER A 31 13.07 5.62 20.26
CA SER A 31 14.13 6.20 19.41
C SER A 31 15.14 5.18 18.85
N ARG A 32 15.31 4.04 19.53
CA ARG A 32 16.22 2.96 19.15
C ARG A 32 15.47 1.70 18.69
N TRP A 33 14.15 1.78 18.57
CA TRP A 33 13.30 0.64 18.28
C TRP A 33 13.65 0.04 16.91
N SER A 34 13.60 -1.28 16.84
CA SER A 34 13.66 -2.05 15.61
C SER A 34 12.52 -3.07 15.70
N PRO A 35 11.66 -3.17 14.68
CA PRO A 35 10.58 -4.14 14.72
C PRO A 35 11.13 -5.56 14.80
N PRO A 36 10.49 -6.46 15.57
CA PRO A 36 10.85 -7.87 15.59
C PRO A 36 10.80 -8.46 14.18
N PRO A 37 11.48 -9.60 13.94
CA PRO A 37 11.40 -10.24 12.64
C PRO A 37 9.98 -10.72 12.33
N SER A 38 9.40 -10.26 11.21
CA SER A 38 8.16 -10.82 10.68
C SER A 38 8.37 -12.28 10.23
N PRO A 39 7.46 -13.21 10.58
CA PRO A 39 7.60 -14.63 10.22
C PRO A 39 7.53 -14.86 8.70
N ASP A 40 6.78 -14.02 7.99
CA ASP A 40 6.57 -14.14 6.53
C ASP A 40 7.68 -13.44 5.70
N GLY A 41 8.66 -12.81 6.36
CA GLY A 41 9.66 -11.95 5.72
C GLY A 41 11.09 -12.46 5.85
N HIS A 42 11.86 -12.49 4.77
CA HIS A 42 13.28 -12.80 4.82
C HIS A 42 14.02 -11.73 5.62
N ARG A 43 14.70 -12.17 6.69
CA ARG A 43 15.29 -11.32 7.74
C ARG A 43 14.27 -10.38 8.39
N GLY A 44 12.99 -10.77 8.37
CA GLY A 44 11.95 -10.15 9.17
C GLY A 44 11.24 -8.94 8.54
N ARG A 45 11.44 -8.66 7.25
CA ARG A 45 10.78 -7.56 6.53
C ARG A 45 10.09 -8.05 5.27
N TYR A 46 8.97 -7.43 4.94
CA TYR A 46 8.17 -7.75 3.78
C TYR A 46 7.53 -6.47 3.23
N LEU A 47 7.96 -6.05 2.04
CA LEU A 47 7.83 -4.65 1.60
C LEU A 47 6.37 -4.15 1.56
N TRP A 48 5.43 -5.00 1.14
CA TRP A 48 4.00 -4.65 1.14
C TRP A 48 3.46 -4.47 2.55
N THR A 49 3.76 -5.42 3.44
CA THR A 49 3.33 -5.36 4.85
C THR A 49 3.86 -4.12 5.51
N ASP A 50 5.15 -3.83 5.31
CA ASP A 50 5.81 -2.68 5.93
C ASP A 50 5.36 -1.34 5.33
N ALA A 51 4.99 -1.28 4.05
CA ALA A 51 4.38 -0.07 3.47
C ALA A 51 3.08 0.29 4.20
N PHE A 52 2.19 -0.69 4.38
CA PHE A 52 0.96 -0.49 5.17
C PHE A 52 1.25 -0.25 6.65
N GLY A 53 2.28 -0.88 7.22
CA GLY A 53 2.73 -0.60 8.58
C GLY A 53 3.11 0.86 8.81
N VAL A 54 3.87 1.45 7.89
CA VAL A 54 4.21 2.89 7.91
C VAL A 54 2.92 3.71 7.84
N CYS A 55 2.05 3.48 6.85
CA CYS A 55 0.79 4.20 6.73
C CYS A 55 -0.07 4.09 8.00
N ASN A 56 -0.16 2.91 8.60
CA ASN A 56 -0.92 2.67 9.83
C ASN A 56 -0.33 3.43 11.03
N PHE A 57 0.98 3.52 11.17
CA PHE A 57 1.60 4.37 12.21
C PHE A 57 1.29 5.85 11.97
N LEU A 58 1.29 6.32 10.72
CA LEU A 58 0.90 7.69 10.39
C LEU A 58 -0.58 7.95 10.72
N THR A 59 -1.47 6.98 10.45
CA THR A 59 -2.88 7.03 10.85
C THR A 59 -3.01 7.13 12.37
N LEU A 60 -2.30 6.29 13.13
CA LEU A 60 -2.29 6.35 14.59
C LEU A 60 -1.82 7.70 15.11
N TYR A 61 -0.73 8.25 14.55
CA TYR A 61 -0.28 9.61 14.86
C TYR A 61 -1.39 10.63 14.63
N LYS A 62 -2.05 10.60 13.47
CA LYS A 62 -3.07 11.60 13.13
C LYS A 62 -4.30 11.53 14.03
N ARG A 63 -4.70 10.33 14.44
CA ARG A 63 -5.86 10.11 15.30
C ARG A 63 -5.59 10.38 16.79
N THR A 64 -4.34 10.29 17.23
CA THR A 64 -3.98 10.42 18.66
C THR A 64 -3.10 11.63 18.99
N GLN A 65 -2.45 12.19 17.98
CA GLN A 65 -1.39 13.20 18.07
C GLN A 65 -0.14 12.75 18.87
N ASP A 66 0.01 11.46 19.14
CA ASP A 66 1.18 10.91 19.83
C ASP A 66 2.38 10.79 18.88
N GLN A 67 3.40 11.63 19.13
CA GLN A 67 4.65 11.72 18.37
C GLN A 67 5.43 10.40 18.31
N ASN A 68 5.21 9.49 19.27
CA ASN A 68 5.83 8.17 19.27
C ASN A 68 5.53 7.41 17.98
N TYR A 69 4.33 7.53 17.43
CA TYR A 69 3.97 6.84 16.18
C TYR A 69 4.73 7.37 14.96
N LEU A 70 5.08 8.66 14.91
CA LEU A 70 5.95 9.19 13.85
C LEU A 70 7.36 8.62 13.96
N ILE A 71 7.90 8.52 15.18
CA ILE A 71 9.22 7.94 15.40
C ILE A 71 9.21 6.45 15.01
N LEU A 72 8.16 5.70 15.36
CA LEU A 72 8.00 4.31 14.95
C LEU A 72 7.94 4.17 13.42
N ALA A 73 7.18 5.01 12.73
CA ALA A 73 7.12 5.02 11.26
C ALA A 73 8.51 5.28 10.64
N GLU A 74 9.24 6.28 11.13
CA GLU A 74 10.61 6.60 10.69
C GLU A 74 11.58 5.44 10.93
N ARG A 75 11.54 4.82 12.11
CA ARG A 75 12.36 3.65 12.45
C ARG A 75 12.02 2.45 11.57
N LEU A 76 10.74 2.23 11.23
CA LEU A 76 10.35 1.16 10.32
C LEU A 76 10.92 1.40 8.92
N ILE A 77 10.86 2.64 8.41
CA ILE A 77 11.48 3.03 7.13
C ILE A 77 12.98 2.71 7.12
N THR A 78 13.72 3.14 8.15
CA THR A 78 15.16 2.83 8.27
C THR A 78 15.41 1.33 8.23
N ASN A 79 14.65 0.55 9.02
CA ASN A 79 14.81 -0.90 9.07
C ASN A 79 14.52 -1.59 7.73
N VAL A 80 13.53 -1.11 6.98
CA VAL A 80 13.24 -1.63 5.65
C VAL A 80 14.39 -1.33 4.69
N HIS A 81 14.98 -0.14 4.74
CA HIS A 81 16.11 0.21 3.86
C HIS A 81 17.38 -0.59 4.23
N ASP A 82 17.65 -0.77 5.52
CA ASP A 82 18.81 -1.54 6.00
C ASP A 82 18.71 -3.05 5.72
N ILE A 83 17.49 -3.57 5.54
CA ILE A 83 17.27 -4.99 5.27
C ILE A 83 17.02 -5.22 3.78
N LEU A 84 15.98 -4.59 3.20
CA LEU A 84 15.52 -4.83 1.84
C LEU A 84 16.30 -4.03 0.79
N GLY A 85 17.06 -3.01 1.19
CA GLY A 85 18.02 -2.28 0.34
C GLY A 85 19.40 -2.94 0.25
N TYR A 86 19.57 -4.11 0.86
CA TYR A 86 20.80 -4.90 0.83
C TYR A 86 20.58 -6.25 0.14
N THR A 87 21.67 -6.88 -0.30
CA THR A 87 21.69 -8.29 -0.72
C THR A 87 21.13 -9.20 0.36
N ARG A 88 20.65 -10.40 -0.02
CA ARG A 88 20.04 -11.33 0.94
C ARG A 88 20.98 -11.70 2.09
N ASP A 89 22.26 -11.89 1.80
CA ASP A 89 23.29 -12.15 2.82
C ASP A 89 23.62 -10.93 3.69
N GLY A 90 23.08 -9.75 3.38
CA GLY A 90 23.25 -8.53 4.14
C GLY A 90 24.62 -7.85 3.99
N LYS A 91 25.47 -8.33 3.09
CA LYS A 91 26.87 -7.87 3.01
C LYS A 91 27.05 -6.60 2.17
N SER A 92 26.12 -6.30 1.26
CA SER A 92 26.29 -5.19 0.33
C SER A 92 24.95 -4.55 0.00
N ARG A 93 24.95 -3.25 -0.30
CA ARG A 93 23.77 -2.59 -0.86
C ARG A 93 23.41 -3.22 -2.21
N LEU A 94 22.15 -3.09 -2.62
CA LEU A 94 21.74 -3.52 -3.95
C LEU A 94 22.53 -2.78 -5.05
N PRO A 95 22.83 -3.43 -6.19
CA PRO A 95 23.57 -2.79 -7.28
C PRO A 95 22.94 -1.45 -7.70
N GLY A 96 23.73 -0.38 -7.70
CA GLY A 96 23.29 0.99 -8.00
C GLY A 96 22.98 1.85 -6.77
N ALA A 97 22.86 1.26 -5.58
CA ALA A 97 22.72 2.00 -4.33
C ALA A 97 24.08 2.37 -3.71
N THR A 98 24.10 3.50 -3.00
CA THR A 98 25.24 4.01 -2.21
C THR A 98 24.72 4.50 -0.85
N ASP A 99 25.59 4.93 0.06
CA ASP A 99 25.14 5.49 1.35
C ASP A 99 24.36 6.80 1.16
N ASP A 100 24.77 7.66 0.23
CA ASP A 100 24.05 8.89 -0.12
C ASP A 100 22.79 8.63 -0.96
N LYS A 101 22.78 7.50 -1.70
CA LYS A 101 21.64 7.07 -2.52
C LYS A 101 21.19 5.65 -2.17
N PRO A 102 20.59 5.45 -0.98
CA PRO A 102 20.31 4.11 -0.46
C PRO A 102 19.29 3.32 -1.29
N LEU A 103 18.41 4.00 -2.03
CA LEU A 103 17.39 3.38 -2.89
C LEU A 103 17.78 3.34 -4.37
N GLY A 104 19.04 3.69 -4.70
CA GLY A 104 19.55 3.72 -6.08
C GLY A 104 19.56 2.36 -6.79
N GLY A 105 19.45 1.26 -6.04
CA GLY A 105 19.32 -0.09 -6.55
C GLY A 105 17.91 -0.67 -6.42
N GLY A 106 16.92 0.11 -6.02
CA GLY A 106 15.58 -0.38 -5.69
C GLY A 106 15.49 -1.05 -4.31
N LEU A 107 14.50 -1.93 -4.13
CA LEU A 107 14.28 -2.70 -2.90
C LEU A 107 13.82 -4.12 -3.24
N ARG A 108 14.34 -5.10 -2.51
CA ARG A 108 13.80 -6.47 -2.49
C ARG A 108 12.40 -6.47 -1.87
N ILE A 109 11.55 -7.43 -2.22
CA ILE A 109 10.23 -7.57 -1.58
C ILE A 109 10.25 -8.30 -0.24
N GLY A 110 11.31 -9.03 0.07
CA GLY A 110 11.49 -9.71 1.36
C GLY A 110 10.87 -11.10 1.44
N LYS A 111 10.72 -11.83 0.33
CA LYS A 111 10.22 -13.22 0.39
C LYS A 111 11.25 -14.20 0.94
N ILE A 112 10.78 -15.27 1.59
CA ILE A 112 11.64 -16.34 2.13
C ILE A 112 12.33 -17.07 0.98
N GLU A 113 11.58 -17.44 -0.07
CA GLU A 113 12.11 -18.06 -1.27
C GLU A 113 13.05 -17.11 -1.99
N GLU A 114 14.28 -17.54 -2.30
CA GLU A 114 15.29 -16.70 -2.93
C GLU A 114 15.06 -16.51 -4.43
N SER A 115 14.73 -17.59 -5.14
CA SER A 115 14.77 -17.65 -6.60
C SER A 115 13.39 -17.79 -7.24
N GLY A 116 13.32 -17.45 -8.53
CA GLY A 116 12.11 -17.60 -9.34
C GLY A 116 11.25 -16.33 -9.37
N SER A 117 10.22 -16.32 -10.22
CA SER A 117 9.29 -15.19 -10.35
C SER A 117 8.47 -14.92 -9.08
N ASP A 118 8.39 -15.90 -8.18
CA ASP A 118 7.69 -15.77 -6.91
C ASP A 118 8.64 -15.73 -5.72
N GLY A 119 9.94 -15.65 -5.94
CA GLY A 119 10.93 -15.46 -4.88
C GLY A 119 11.11 -13.99 -4.49
N ASP A 120 12.21 -13.74 -3.80
CA ASP A 120 12.61 -12.43 -3.33
C ASP A 120 13.22 -11.60 -4.45
N VAL A 121 12.35 -10.85 -5.11
CA VAL A 121 12.64 -10.12 -6.34
C VAL A 121 12.34 -8.64 -6.15
N GLN A 122 12.46 -7.84 -7.21
CA GLN A 122 11.86 -6.51 -7.23
C GLN A 122 10.51 -6.58 -7.94
N TYR A 123 9.48 -6.06 -7.29
CA TYR A 123 8.10 -6.11 -7.79
C TYR A 123 7.55 -4.67 -7.82
N TYR A 124 7.24 -4.19 -9.03
CA TYR A 124 6.76 -2.82 -9.28
C TYR A 124 5.63 -2.38 -8.35
N HIS A 125 4.60 -3.19 -8.16
CA HIS A 125 3.44 -2.86 -7.32
C HIS A 125 3.84 -2.64 -5.84
N TYR A 126 4.76 -3.45 -5.32
CA TYR A 126 5.25 -3.34 -3.95
C TYR A 126 6.13 -2.10 -3.77
N LEU A 127 7.00 -1.84 -4.76
CA LEU A 127 7.81 -0.63 -4.80
C LEU A 127 6.93 0.62 -4.85
N THR A 128 5.84 0.60 -5.63
CA THR A 128 4.90 1.71 -5.75
C THR A 128 4.17 1.99 -4.43
N MET A 129 3.73 0.94 -3.70
CA MET A 129 3.18 1.12 -2.36
C MET A 129 4.21 1.66 -1.36
N TRP A 130 5.47 1.26 -1.47
CA TRP A 130 6.53 1.81 -0.62
C TRP A 130 6.83 3.28 -0.94
N MET A 131 6.85 3.66 -2.22
CA MET A 131 6.97 5.06 -2.66
C MET A 131 5.82 5.90 -2.10
N PHE A 132 4.60 5.37 -2.11
CA PHE A 132 3.45 6.01 -1.47
C PHE A 132 3.70 6.22 0.03
N ALA A 133 4.09 5.18 0.78
CA ALA A 133 4.36 5.28 2.22
C ALA A 133 5.44 6.33 2.55
N LEU A 134 6.52 6.41 1.74
CA LEU A 134 7.55 7.44 1.87
C LEU A 134 7.00 8.85 1.65
N ASN A 135 6.19 9.04 0.60
CA ASN A 135 5.54 10.32 0.34
C ASN A 135 4.57 10.72 1.46
N ARG A 136 3.78 9.77 1.99
CA ARG A 136 2.91 10.01 3.16
C ARG A 136 3.72 10.41 4.39
N MET A 137 4.84 9.75 4.65
CA MET A 137 5.74 10.14 5.74
C MET A 137 6.23 11.58 5.54
N ALA A 138 6.60 11.98 4.32
CA ALA A 138 7.03 13.36 4.03
C ALA A 138 5.92 14.37 4.32
N VAL A 139 4.70 14.13 3.81
CA VAL A 139 3.54 15.01 3.99
C VAL A 139 3.15 15.14 5.46
N VAL A 140 3.09 14.01 6.17
CA VAL A 140 2.62 13.98 7.56
C VAL A 140 3.65 14.55 8.54
N SER A 141 4.94 14.27 8.33
CA SER A 141 6.01 14.75 9.22
C SER A 141 6.57 16.13 8.86
N GLY A 142 6.31 16.62 7.65
CA GLY A 142 6.92 17.83 7.08
C GLY A 142 8.40 17.66 6.68
N LYS A 143 8.94 16.43 6.74
CA LYS A 143 10.34 16.14 6.41
C LYS A 143 10.46 15.74 4.93
N ASN A 144 10.80 16.70 4.06
CA ASN A 144 10.90 16.49 2.60
C ASN A 144 11.85 15.36 2.18
N GLN A 145 12.87 15.03 3.00
CA GLN A 145 13.81 13.95 2.74
C GLN A 145 13.14 12.60 2.41
N PHE A 146 11.94 12.32 2.94
CA PHE A 146 11.23 11.08 2.61
C PHE A 146 10.63 11.11 1.20
N ASN A 147 10.20 12.29 0.72
CA ASN A 147 9.76 12.44 -0.67
C ASN A 147 10.97 12.35 -1.62
N ASP A 148 12.13 12.87 -1.22
CA ASP A 148 13.38 12.73 -1.99
C ASP A 148 13.79 11.25 -2.13
N LEU A 149 13.60 10.45 -1.08
CA LEU A 149 13.78 8.99 -1.14
C LEU A 149 12.76 8.34 -2.10
N ALA A 150 11.51 8.78 -2.11
CA ALA A 150 10.52 8.29 -3.08
C ALA A 150 10.93 8.63 -4.53
N VAL A 151 11.37 9.86 -4.81
CA VAL A 151 11.91 10.28 -6.12
C VAL A 151 13.13 9.43 -6.50
N GLN A 152 14.06 9.22 -5.57
CA GLN A 152 15.24 8.38 -5.79
C GLN A 152 14.86 6.96 -6.19
N LEU A 153 13.88 6.36 -5.50
CA LEU A 153 13.40 5.03 -5.81
C LEU A 153 12.75 4.98 -7.20
N VAL A 154 11.92 5.97 -7.55
CA VAL A 154 11.32 6.09 -8.89
C VAL A 154 12.40 6.12 -9.97
N LYS A 155 13.38 7.02 -9.85
CA LYS A 155 14.45 7.19 -10.83
C LYS A 155 15.31 5.93 -10.99
N ALA A 156 15.48 5.15 -9.93
CA ALA A 156 16.22 3.89 -9.97
C ALA A 156 15.47 2.79 -10.73
N VAL A 157 14.17 2.63 -10.48
CA VAL A 157 13.42 1.44 -10.92
C VAL A 157 12.60 1.68 -12.20
N HIS A 158 12.09 2.88 -12.42
CA HIS A 158 11.24 3.20 -13.57
C HIS A 158 11.84 2.79 -14.93
N PRO A 159 13.10 3.15 -15.29
CA PRO A 159 13.66 2.79 -16.58
C PRO A 159 13.87 1.27 -16.75
N ARG A 160 13.75 0.49 -15.67
CA ARG A 160 13.87 -0.97 -15.67
C ARG A 160 12.52 -1.64 -15.86
N PHE A 161 11.47 -1.08 -15.27
CA PHE A 161 10.11 -1.60 -15.34
C PHE A 161 9.31 -1.10 -16.54
N VAL A 162 9.63 0.09 -17.08
CA VAL A 162 8.99 0.65 -18.27
C VAL A 162 9.93 0.51 -19.48
N GLN A 163 9.55 -0.38 -20.39
CA GLN A 163 10.30 -0.72 -21.59
C GLN A 163 9.80 0.07 -22.81
N ALA A 164 10.72 0.29 -23.76
CA ALA A 164 10.44 1.03 -25.00
C ALA A 164 9.78 2.40 -24.73
N ARG A 165 10.37 3.19 -23.81
CA ARG A 165 9.87 4.51 -23.36
C ARG A 165 9.65 5.47 -24.52
N GLU A 166 10.48 5.42 -25.56
CA GLU A 166 10.32 6.26 -26.77
C GLU A 166 9.14 5.84 -27.68
N ALA A 167 8.54 4.67 -27.49
CA ALA A 167 7.43 4.20 -28.31
C ALA A 167 6.14 4.93 -27.95
N ALA A 168 5.23 5.16 -28.91
CA ALA A 168 3.94 5.81 -28.65
C ALA A 168 3.13 5.17 -27.51
N ARG A 169 3.30 3.86 -27.29
CA ARG A 169 2.79 3.11 -26.15
C ARG A 169 3.92 2.28 -25.53
N PRO A 170 4.56 2.76 -24.45
CA PRO A 170 5.53 1.98 -23.69
C PRO A 170 4.87 0.72 -23.11
N ARG A 171 5.69 -0.23 -22.65
CA ARG A 171 5.21 -1.47 -22.01
C ARG A 171 5.80 -1.63 -20.63
N MET A 172 5.01 -2.15 -19.70
CA MET A 172 5.45 -2.43 -18.35
C MET A 172 5.69 -3.93 -18.13
N VAL A 173 6.65 -4.24 -17.27
CA VAL A 173 6.90 -5.59 -16.76
C VAL A 173 6.56 -5.64 -15.28
N TRP A 174 6.21 -6.82 -14.76
CA TRP A 174 5.66 -6.95 -13.41
C TRP A 174 6.77 -7.08 -12.37
N LYS A 175 7.74 -7.93 -12.68
CA LYS A 175 8.76 -8.41 -11.75
C LYS A 175 10.13 -8.47 -12.42
N MET A 176 11.14 -8.04 -11.69
CA MET A 176 12.54 -7.96 -12.09
C MET A 176 13.42 -8.68 -11.07
N SER A 177 14.57 -9.20 -11.48
CA SER A 177 15.58 -9.72 -10.55
C SER A 177 16.01 -8.66 -9.54
N ILE A 178 16.60 -9.11 -8.42
CA ILE A 178 17.08 -8.24 -7.33
C ILE A 178 18.01 -7.12 -7.84
N ASP A 179 18.85 -7.41 -8.83
CA ASP A 179 19.81 -6.49 -9.44
C ASP A 179 19.24 -5.63 -10.59
N LEU A 180 17.93 -5.77 -10.88
CA LEU A 180 17.22 -5.10 -11.97
C LEU A 180 17.80 -5.33 -13.38
N GLN A 181 18.51 -6.45 -13.59
CA GLN A 181 19.08 -6.79 -14.91
C GLN A 181 18.20 -7.75 -15.72
N LYS A 182 17.35 -8.56 -15.07
CA LYS A 182 16.55 -9.58 -15.74
C LYS A 182 15.06 -9.38 -15.48
N VAL A 183 14.28 -9.34 -16.56
CA VAL A 183 12.82 -9.45 -16.49
C VAL A 183 12.44 -10.87 -16.09
N LEU A 184 11.68 -11.02 -15.01
CA LEU A 184 11.20 -12.31 -14.53
C LEU A 184 9.75 -12.57 -14.97
N VAL A 185 8.94 -11.51 -15.03
CA VAL A 185 7.56 -11.61 -15.54
C VAL A 185 7.30 -10.47 -16.55
N PRO A 186 7.30 -10.77 -17.86
CA PRO A 186 7.27 -9.78 -18.94
C PRO A 186 5.84 -9.34 -19.29
N ARG A 187 5.00 -9.14 -18.28
CA ARG A 187 3.62 -8.65 -18.40
C ARG A 187 3.41 -7.59 -17.35
N GLU A 188 2.46 -6.69 -17.54
CA GLU A 188 2.08 -5.74 -16.51
C GLU A 188 1.11 -6.39 -15.51
N GLY A 189 1.14 -5.97 -14.24
CA GLY A 189 0.05 -6.23 -13.30
C GLY A 189 -1.24 -5.52 -13.69
N SER A 190 -2.34 -5.86 -13.00
CA SER A 190 -3.68 -5.31 -13.31
C SER A 190 -3.70 -3.78 -13.23
N LEU A 191 -3.23 -3.22 -12.10
CA LEU A 191 -3.30 -1.79 -11.78
C LEU A 191 -1.95 -1.06 -11.81
N ASP A 192 -0.87 -1.73 -12.19
CA ASP A 192 0.50 -1.19 -12.01
C ASP A 192 0.68 0.19 -12.66
N SER A 193 0.26 0.37 -13.93
CA SER A 193 0.43 1.65 -14.63
C SER A 193 -0.38 2.79 -14.00
N VAL A 194 -1.66 2.56 -13.67
CA VAL A 194 -2.51 3.60 -13.06
C VAL A 194 -2.07 3.93 -11.64
N GLN A 195 -1.66 2.92 -10.86
CA GLN A 195 -1.17 3.14 -9.51
C GLN A 195 0.14 3.92 -9.52
N GLY A 196 1.08 3.54 -10.39
CA GLY A 196 2.31 4.29 -10.59
C GLY A 196 2.04 5.73 -11.01
N TYR A 197 1.13 5.95 -11.95
CA TYR A 197 0.77 7.29 -12.43
C TYR A 197 0.25 8.18 -11.29
N VAL A 198 -0.64 7.64 -10.44
CA VAL A 198 -1.16 8.36 -9.27
C VAL A 198 -0.05 8.65 -8.27
N VAL A 199 0.72 7.64 -7.85
CA VAL A 199 1.76 7.80 -6.84
C VAL A 199 2.85 8.76 -7.31
N TYR A 200 3.24 8.74 -8.58
CA TYR A 200 4.27 9.63 -9.11
C TYR A 200 3.80 11.08 -9.11
N ARG A 201 2.52 11.33 -9.42
CA ARG A 201 1.93 12.67 -9.29
C ARG A 201 1.84 13.15 -7.85
N LEU A 202 1.54 12.26 -6.90
CA LEU A 202 1.59 12.62 -5.47
C LEU A 202 3.00 13.00 -5.03
N ILE A 203 4.02 12.28 -5.51
CA ILE A 203 5.44 12.59 -5.26
C ILE A 203 5.84 13.91 -5.91
N GLN A 204 5.46 14.13 -7.17
CA GLN A 204 5.70 15.38 -7.90
C GLN A 204 5.08 16.58 -7.16
N ASN A 205 3.82 16.48 -6.75
CA ASN A 205 3.11 17.55 -6.06
C ASN A 205 3.71 17.89 -4.69
N ALA A 206 4.32 16.92 -4.00
CA ALA A 206 4.99 17.13 -2.73
C ALA A 206 6.47 17.55 -2.87
N SER A 207 6.98 17.64 -4.10
CA SER A 207 8.37 18.05 -4.37
C SER A 207 8.55 19.54 -4.15
N SER A 208 9.79 19.94 -3.84
CA SER A 208 10.19 21.36 -3.82
C SER A 208 10.24 21.98 -5.23
N ASP A 209 10.35 21.14 -6.26
CA ASP A 209 10.35 21.55 -7.67
C ASP A 209 9.42 20.64 -8.50
N PRO A 210 8.08 20.78 -8.36
CA PRO A 210 7.12 19.93 -9.06
C PRO A 210 7.23 20.00 -10.59
N GLU A 211 7.61 21.16 -11.15
CA GLU A 211 7.68 21.38 -12.59
C GLU A 211 8.77 20.55 -13.27
N ASN A 212 9.83 20.19 -12.54
CA ASN A 212 10.94 19.39 -13.07
C ASN A 212 11.01 17.97 -12.45
N THR A 213 10.20 17.67 -11.45
CA THR A 213 10.20 16.36 -10.77
C THR A 213 9.33 15.34 -11.51
N LEU A 214 9.92 14.21 -11.92
CA LEU A 214 9.22 13.04 -12.51
C LEU A 214 8.42 13.30 -13.79
N VAL A 215 8.68 14.38 -14.53
CA VAL A 215 7.91 14.79 -15.72
C VAL A 215 7.84 13.68 -16.77
N GLU A 216 8.99 13.12 -17.16
CA GLU A 216 9.06 12.06 -18.16
C GLU A 216 8.40 10.77 -17.68
N GLU A 217 8.67 10.38 -16.43
CA GLU A 217 8.14 9.14 -15.87
C GLU A 217 6.61 9.14 -15.76
N ILE A 218 6.03 10.31 -15.44
CA ILE A 218 4.59 10.51 -15.40
C ILE A 218 4.00 10.44 -16.82
N ASP A 219 4.66 11.04 -17.82
CA ASP A 219 4.21 10.95 -19.21
C ASP A 219 4.30 9.52 -19.77
N ASP A 220 5.36 8.78 -19.43
CA ASP A 220 5.52 7.38 -19.79
C ASP A 220 4.33 6.55 -19.30
N LEU A 221 4.02 6.65 -17.99
CA LEU A 221 2.87 5.95 -17.42
C LEU A 221 1.55 6.44 -18.01
N ARG A 222 1.46 7.74 -18.34
CA ARG A 222 0.30 8.31 -19.03
C ARG A 222 0.02 7.62 -20.36
N ARG A 223 1.08 7.39 -21.15
CA ARG A 223 0.99 6.68 -22.43
C ARG A 223 0.71 5.19 -22.28
N VAL A 224 1.17 4.55 -21.20
CA VAL A 224 0.85 3.14 -20.89
C VAL A 224 -0.64 2.99 -20.52
N PHE A 225 -1.17 3.83 -19.63
CA PHE A 225 -2.53 3.68 -19.12
C PHE A 225 -3.61 4.13 -20.11
N HIS A 226 -3.28 4.97 -21.09
CA HIS A 226 -4.25 5.64 -21.96
C HIS A 226 -5.23 4.67 -22.64
N GLY A 227 -6.52 4.73 -22.26
CA GLY A 227 -7.61 3.90 -22.76
C GLY A 227 -7.63 2.45 -22.24
N LYS A 228 -6.64 2.04 -21.44
CA LYS A 228 -6.52 0.66 -20.94
C LYS A 228 -7.63 0.29 -19.97
N TYR A 229 -8.04 1.23 -19.12
CA TYR A 229 -9.01 1.00 -18.05
C TYR A 229 -10.45 1.39 -18.42
N ASP A 230 -10.70 1.65 -19.71
CA ASP A 230 -12.02 2.00 -20.25
C ASP A 230 -13.05 0.88 -20.14
N HIS A 231 -12.64 -0.33 -19.78
CA HIS A 231 -13.53 -1.45 -19.49
C HIS A 231 -13.04 -2.25 -18.27
N TYR A 232 -12.44 -1.58 -17.28
CA TYR A 232 -11.91 -2.23 -16.07
C TYR A 232 -12.96 -3.15 -15.42
N ARG A 233 -12.57 -4.39 -15.12
CA ARG A 233 -13.35 -5.41 -14.41
C ARG A 233 -12.40 -6.32 -13.65
N SER A 234 -12.82 -6.75 -12.47
CA SER A 234 -12.11 -7.76 -11.69
C SER A 234 -13.10 -8.52 -10.81
N LEU A 235 -12.75 -9.75 -10.44
CA LEU A 235 -13.45 -10.53 -9.40
C LEU A 235 -12.62 -10.62 -8.11
N ASP A 236 -11.45 -9.98 -8.11
CA ASP A 236 -10.52 -10.03 -7.00
C ASP A 236 -10.77 -8.86 -6.04
N ALA A 237 -11.18 -9.16 -4.80
CA ALA A 237 -11.55 -8.15 -3.82
C ALA A 237 -10.42 -7.14 -3.53
N LEU A 238 -9.16 -7.58 -3.52
CA LEU A 238 -8.01 -6.69 -3.30
C LEU A 238 -7.84 -5.76 -4.49
N ASP A 239 -7.84 -6.29 -5.71
CA ASP A 239 -7.68 -5.51 -6.94
C ASP A 239 -8.81 -4.46 -7.06
N LEU A 240 -10.05 -4.83 -6.73
CA LEU A 240 -11.17 -3.89 -6.69
C LEU A 240 -10.98 -2.80 -5.64
N GLY A 241 -10.59 -3.15 -4.41
CA GLY A 241 -10.30 -2.19 -3.35
C GLY A 241 -9.16 -1.25 -3.70
N MET A 242 -8.06 -1.79 -4.23
CA MET A 242 -6.90 -1.01 -4.69
C MET A 242 -7.26 -0.11 -5.88
N ALA A 243 -8.20 -0.50 -6.75
CA ALA A 243 -8.69 0.35 -7.83
C ALA A 243 -9.46 1.56 -7.28
N VAL A 244 -10.35 1.35 -6.30
CA VAL A 244 -11.07 2.45 -5.62
C VAL A 244 -10.08 3.36 -4.89
N TRP A 245 -9.16 2.78 -4.11
CA TRP A 245 -8.11 3.53 -3.41
C TRP A 245 -7.16 4.27 -4.38
N THR A 246 -6.85 3.72 -5.54
CA THR A 246 -6.00 4.44 -6.51
C THR A 246 -6.76 5.61 -7.13
N ALA A 247 -8.02 5.37 -7.50
CA ALA A 247 -8.82 6.35 -8.21
C ALA A 247 -9.30 7.52 -7.34
N HIS A 248 -9.52 7.33 -6.03
CA HIS A 248 -10.13 8.38 -5.20
C HIS A 248 -9.35 9.71 -5.22
N TRP A 249 -8.02 9.66 -5.34
CA TRP A 249 -7.13 10.83 -5.46
C TRP A 249 -7.52 11.82 -6.58
N PHE A 250 -8.12 11.31 -7.65
CA PHE A 250 -8.52 12.11 -8.82
C PHE A 250 -9.98 11.87 -9.22
N ALA A 251 -10.78 11.18 -8.41
CA ALA A 251 -12.20 10.92 -8.71
C ALA A 251 -13.16 11.90 -8.01
N GLN A 252 -12.64 12.79 -7.17
CA GLN A 252 -13.40 13.72 -6.34
C GLN A 252 -12.70 15.09 -6.23
N GLY A 253 -13.41 16.08 -5.68
CA GLY A 253 -12.87 17.41 -5.44
C GLY A 253 -12.47 18.20 -6.70
N LYS A 254 -11.55 19.15 -6.54
CA LYS A 254 -11.11 20.08 -7.60
C LYS A 254 -10.20 19.44 -8.66
N THR A 255 -9.62 18.28 -8.34
CA THR A 255 -8.70 17.52 -9.22
C THR A 255 -9.42 16.37 -9.92
N LYS A 256 -10.75 16.42 -10.01
CA LYS A 256 -11.58 15.37 -10.61
C LYS A 256 -11.26 15.16 -12.09
N GLU A 257 -10.83 13.96 -12.43
CA GLU A 257 -10.48 13.52 -13.78
C GLU A 257 -11.38 12.36 -14.22
N LYS A 258 -11.81 12.38 -15.49
CA LYS A 258 -12.79 11.42 -16.03
C LYS A 258 -12.32 9.96 -15.93
N TRP A 259 -11.03 9.70 -16.15
CA TRP A 259 -10.49 8.35 -16.09
C TRP A 259 -10.58 7.75 -14.68
N ALA A 260 -10.35 8.57 -13.65
CA ALA A 260 -10.38 8.13 -12.26
C ALA A 260 -11.82 7.82 -11.81
N VAL A 261 -12.76 8.70 -12.16
CA VAL A 261 -14.20 8.46 -11.96
C VAL A 261 -14.63 7.14 -12.61
N ASN A 262 -14.24 6.91 -13.86
CA ASN A 262 -14.58 5.69 -14.61
C ASN A 262 -14.03 4.41 -13.95
N ILE A 263 -12.77 4.43 -13.47
CA ILE A 263 -12.17 3.28 -12.77
C ILE A 263 -12.89 3.03 -11.45
N ARG A 264 -13.08 4.08 -10.64
CA ARG A 264 -13.80 4.00 -9.36
C ARG A 264 -15.18 3.40 -9.55
N ASP A 265 -15.99 3.96 -10.45
CA ASP A 265 -17.38 3.56 -10.62
C ASP A 265 -17.48 2.12 -11.12
N ARG A 266 -16.59 1.66 -12.00
CA ARG A 266 -16.54 0.24 -12.40
C ARG A 266 -16.10 -0.68 -11.27
N ALA A 267 -15.11 -0.28 -10.49
CA ALA A 267 -14.66 -1.08 -9.35
C ALA A 267 -15.80 -1.23 -8.32
N LEU A 268 -16.53 -0.14 -8.06
CA LEU A 268 -17.72 -0.16 -7.19
C LEU A 268 -18.86 -1.02 -7.74
N GLN A 269 -19.10 -1.01 -9.06
CA GLN A 269 -20.06 -1.93 -9.70
C GLN A 269 -19.67 -3.39 -9.52
N CYS A 270 -18.38 -3.74 -9.69
CA CYS A 270 -17.91 -5.10 -9.43
C CYS A 270 -18.02 -5.47 -7.94
N LEU A 271 -17.73 -4.55 -7.02
CA LEU A 271 -17.91 -4.77 -5.58
C LEU A 271 -19.38 -4.99 -5.22
N ASP A 272 -20.30 -4.22 -5.81
CA ASP A 272 -21.75 -4.39 -5.63
C ASP A 272 -22.22 -5.78 -6.06
N ALA A 273 -21.70 -6.28 -7.18
CA ALA A 273 -21.97 -7.65 -7.64
C ALA A 273 -21.45 -8.69 -6.62
N LEU A 274 -20.23 -8.54 -6.10
CA LEU A 274 -19.71 -9.45 -5.06
C LEU A 274 -20.57 -9.46 -3.78
N PHE A 275 -21.10 -8.31 -3.36
CA PHE A 275 -22.05 -8.25 -2.24
C PHE A 275 -23.37 -8.95 -2.57
N THR A 276 -23.88 -8.78 -3.78
CA THR A 276 -25.14 -9.40 -4.23
C THR A 276 -25.03 -10.92 -4.36
N GLU A 277 -23.83 -11.42 -4.65
CA GLU A 277 -23.51 -12.86 -4.74
C GLU A 277 -23.07 -13.47 -3.39
N ASP A 278 -23.25 -12.76 -2.28
CA ASP A 278 -22.90 -13.18 -0.92
C ASP A 278 -21.43 -13.59 -0.74
N PHE A 279 -20.52 -13.03 -1.56
CA PHE A 279 -19.10 -13.38 -1.56
C PHE A 279 -18.44 -13.19 -0.17
N PHE A 280 -18.85 -12.16 0.56
CA PHE A 280 -18.30 -11.79 1.87
C PHE A 280 -19.00 -12.48 3.06
N ASP A 281 -20.01 -13.31 2.85
CA ASP A 281 -20.73 -14.00 3.92
C ASP A 281 -20.04 -15.33 4.28
N SER A 282 -19.52 -15.44 5.51
CA SER A 282 -18.88 -16.67 5.99
C SER A 282 -19.82 -17.88 6.10
N ALA A 283 -21.13 -17.67 6.17
CA ALA A 283 -22.12 -18.75 6.20
C ALA A 283 -22.22 -19.46 4.85
N LEU A 284 -22.09 -18.71 3.75
CA LEU A 284 -22.20 -19.21 2.37
C LEU A 284 -20.83 -19.51 1.76
N ASN A 285 -19.82 -18.71 2.10
CA ASN A 285 -18.45 -18.82 1.64
C ASN A 285 -17.50 -18.98 2.84
N PRO A 286 -17.18 -20.23 3.26
CA PRO A 286 -16.40 -20.48 4.44
C PRO A 286 -15.00 -19.83 4.40
N PRO A 287 -14.46 -19.34 5.54
CA PRO A 287 -13.18 -18.64 5.62
C PRO A 287 -11.99 -19.38 4.99
N ARG A 288 -12.00 -20.72 4.96
CA ARG A 288 -10.94 -21.54 4.36
C ARG A 288 -10.79 -21.38 2.84
N HIS A 289 -11.80 -20.84 2.15
CA HIS A 289 -11.76 -20.57 0.70
C HIS A 289 -11.53 -19.08 0.40
N ARG A 290 -11.39 -18.26 1.45
CA ARG A 290 -11.29 -16.81 1.36
C ARG A 290 -9.94 -16.35 1.91
N LEU A 291 -9.51 -15.17 1.47
CA LEU A 291 -8.26 -14.57 1.92
C LEU A 291 -8.57 -13.23 2.57
N ALA A 292 -8.51 -13.19 3.91
CA ALA A 292 -8.91 -12.02 4.71
C ALA A 292 -8.22 -10.72 4.25
N PHE A 293 -6.90 -10.74 4.03
CA PHE A 293 -6.17 -9.54 3.59
C PHE A 293 -6.68 -8.98 2.26
N ARG A 294 -7.21 -9.82 1.37
CA ARG A 294 -7.76 -9.37 0.08
C ARG A 294 -9.07 -8.61 0.28
N GLU A 295 -9.92 -9.11 1.15
CA GLU A 295 -11.21 -8.49 1.45
C GLU A 295 -11.05 -7.24 2.32
N PHE A 296 -10.05 -7.21 3.21
CA PHE A 296 -9.65 -5.99 3.90
C PHE A 296 -9.16 -4.91 2.92
N GLY A 297 -8.52 -5.30 1.81
CA GLY A 297 -8.25 -4.39 0.70
C GLY A 297 -9.51 -3.77 0.10
N ALA A 298 -10.56 -4.56 -0.12
CA ALA A 298 -11.87 -4.04 -0.56
C ALA A 298 -12.46 -3.05 0.45
N ALA A 299 -12.51 -3.43 1.74
CA ALA A 299 -13.03 -2.57 2.80
C ALA A 299 -12.25 -1.26 2.94
N MET A 300 -10.92 -1.30 2.84
CA MET A 300 -10.05 -0.13 2.82
C MET A 300 -10.40 0.79 1.64
N GLY A 301 -10.53 0.25 0.43
CA GLY A 301 -10.89 1.02 -0.76
C GLY A 301 -12.24 1.73 -0.62
N LEU A 302 -13.27 1.03 -0.11
CA LEU A 302 -14.60 1.60 0.15
C LEU A 302 -14.55 2.78 1.14
N ARG A 303 -13.69 2.71 2.16
CA ARG A 303 -13.51 3.77 3.17
C ARG A 303 -12.62 4.92 2.74
N CYS A 304 -11.98 4.85 1.57
CA CYS A 304 -11.22 5.97 1.00
C CYS A 304 -12.11 6.95 0.22
N LEU A 305 -13.38 6.60 -0.01
CA LEU A 305 -14.36 7.54 -0.50
C LEU A 305 -14.53 8.63 0.57
N ASP A 306 -14.38 9.90 0.24
CA ASP A 306 -14.42 10.96 1.26
C ASP A 306 -15.81 11.63 1.29
N PRO A 307 -16.55 11.55 2.40
CA PRO A 307 -17.85 12.23 2.55
C PRO A 307 -17.73 13.76 2.51
N GLU A 308 -16.59 14.33 2.91
CA GLU A 308 -16.38 15.79 2.95
C GLU A 308 -16.22 16.39 1.54
N THR A 309 -15.81 15.57 0.57
CA THR A 309 -15.77 15.96 -0.84
C THR A 309 -17.12 15.80 -1.55
N GLN A 310 -18.12 15.20 -0.88
CA GLN A 310 -19.45 15.02 -1.43
C GLN A 310 -20.30 16.28 -1.24
N THR A 311 -20.87 16.77 -2.32
CA THR A 311 -21.56 18.07 -2.34
C THR A 311 -23.08 17.93 -2.20
N SER A 312 -23.62 16.75 -2.47
CA SER A 312 -25.04 16.44 -2.39
C SER A 312 -25.38 15.43 -1.29
N GLU A 313 -26.63 15.46 -0.82
CA GLU A 313 -27.15 14.52 0.18
C GLU A 313 -27.17 13.07 -0.34
N ASP A 314 -27.41 12.89 -1.64
CA ASP A 314 -27.41 11.56 -2.27
C ASP A 314 -26.00 10.96 -2.32
N GLU A 315 -24.98 11.76 -2.60
CA GLU A 315 -23.58 11.33 -2.55
C GLU A 315 -23.14 10.91 -1.13
N LYS A 316 -23.62 11.61 -0.09
CA LYS A 316 -23.36 11.24 1.31
C LYS A 316 -24.00 9.90 1.68
N LYS A 317 -25.25 9.68 1.29
CA LYS A 317 -25.93 8.39 1.51
C LYS A 317 -25.22 7.23 0.79
N ILE A 318 -24.72 7.48 -0.42
CA ILE A 318 -23.92 6.49 -1.16
C ILE A 318 -22.63 6.17 -0.38
N TYR A 319 -21.94 7.18 0.17
CA TYR A 319 -20.79 6.94 1.03
C TYR A 319 -21.13 6.11 2.26
N GLU A 320 -22.19 6.50 3.01
CA GLU A 320 -22.62 5.77 4.21
C GLU A 320 -22.95 4.30 3.92
N MET A 321 -23.58 4.03 2.77
CA MET A 321 -23.83 2.67 2.30
C MET A 321 -22.53 1.89 2.08
N TRP A 322 -21.51 2.50 1.46
CA TRP A 322 -20.23 1.85 1.22
C TRP A 322 -19.40 1.64 2.50
N ASP A 323 -19.41 2.59 3.42
CA ASP A 323 -18.76 2.42 4.74
C ASP A 323 -19.46 1.34 5.58
N PHE A 324 -20.79 1.26 5.52
CA PHE A 324 -21.55 0.16 6.13
C PHE A 324 -21.13 -1.19 5.53
N ARG A 325 -20.99 -1.28 4.21
CA ARG A 325 -20.50 -2.50 3.52
C ARG A 325 -19.06 -2.85 3.91
N ALA A 326 -18.17 -1.88 4.05
CA ALA A 326 -16.82 -2.10 4.56
C ALA A 326 -16.85 -2.66 6.00
N SER A 327 -17.80 -2.19 6.81
CA SER A 327 -18.02 -2.67 8.18
C SER A 327 -18.50 -4.12 8.22
N ILE A 328 -19.37 -4.53 7.29
CA ILE A 328 -19.79 -5.93 7.13
C ILE A 328 -18.57 -6.84 6.92
N ILE A 329 -17.68 -6.48 6.01
CA ILE A 329 -16.47 -7.29 5.71
C ILE A 329 -15.63 -7.46 6.97
N THR A 330 -15.32 -6.37 7.68
CA THR A 330 -14.49 -6.47 8.90
C THR A 330 -15.19 -7.24 10.02
N ALA A 331 -16.49 -7.04 10.21
CA ALA A 331 -17.26 -7.69 11.26
C ALA A 331 -17.44 -9.20 11.02
N ASP A 332 -17.59 -9.63 9.76
CA ASP A 332 -17.66 -11.06 9.41
C ASP A 332 -16.37 -11.77 9.83
N TRP A 333 -15.20 -11.24 9.45
CA TRP A 333 -13.92 -11.82 9.86
C TRP A 333 -13.67 -11.77 11.37
N GLU A 334 -14.09 -10.70 12.05
CA GLU A 334 -14.06 -10.62 13.52
C GLU A 334 -14.88 -11.75 14.16
N LYS A 335 -16.10 -12.00 13.67
CA LYS A 335 -16.95 -13.10 14.14
C LYS A 335 -16.31 -14.48 13.92
N GLN A 336 -15.48 -14.62 12.90
CA GLN A 336 -14.69 -15.84 12.65
C GLN A 336 -13.45 -15.95 13.56
N GLY A 337 -13.21 -15.00 14.46
CA GLY A 337 -12.08 -15.01 15.39
C GLY A 337 -10.75 -14.66 14.72
N ILE A 338 -10.75 -13.84 13.64
CA ILE A 338 -9.52 -13.50 12.92
C ILE A 338 -8.46 -12.87 13.83
N LEU A 339 -8.87 -12.05 14.80
CA LEU A 339 -7.97 -11.38 15.75
C LEU A 339 -7.26 -12.33 16.70
N ASP A 340 -7.86 -13.48 16.99
CA ASP A 340 -7.28 -14.50 17.85
C ASP A 340 -6.37 -15.41 17.03
N ARG A 341 -6.77 -15.74 15.80
CA ARG A 341 -5.93 -16.48 14.85
C ARG A 341 -4.67 -15.70 14.49
N MET A 342 -4.75 -14.37 14.40
CA MET A 342 -3.59 -13.51 14.19
C MET A 342 -2.56 -13.60 15.31
N SER A 343 -2.93 -14.08 16.51
CA SER A 343 -2.01 -14.23 17.64
C SER A 343 -1.39 -15.63 17.72
N SER A 344 -1.78 -16.53 16.81
CA SER A 344 -1.26 -17.90 16.71
C SER A 344 -0.58 -18.09 15.36
N ASP A 345 0.71 -18.43 15.33
CA ASP A 345 1.55 -18.64 14.11
C ASP A 345 1.06 -19.75 13.13
N SER A 346 -0.20 -20.16 13.23
CA SER A 346 -0.87 -21.22 12.47
C SER A 346 -1.33 -20.83 11.07
N MET A 347 -1.32 -19.54 10.70
CA MET A 347 -1.74 -19.06 9.39
C MET A 347 -0.58 -18.45 8.60
N GLY A 348 -0.37 -18.91 7.37
CA GLY A 348 0.42 -18.14 6.40
C GLY A 348 -0.28 -16.80 6.12
N HIS A 349 0.49 -15.74 5.88
CA HIS A 349 -0.02 -14.38 5.62
C HIS A 349 -0.60 -13.65 6.83
N THR A 350 -0.25 -14.03 8.05
CA THR A 350 -0.78 -13.38 9.25
C THR A 350 -0.34 -11.92 9.35
N ALA A 351 0.91 -11.61 8.97
CA ALA A 351 1.43 -10.25 9.06
C ALA A 351 0.73 -9.29 8.09
N ILE A 352 0.59 -9.68 6.81
CA ILE A 352 -0.14 -8.88 5.82
C ILE A 352 -1.62 -8.75 6.20
N THR A 353 -2.24 -9.81 6.70
CA THR A 353 -3.65 -9.75 7.14
C THR A 353 -3.84 -8.76 8.29
N SER A 354 -2.89 -8.71 9.23
CA SER A 354 -2.91 -7.79 10.37
C SER A 354 -2.86 -6.32 9.94
N VAL A 355 -1.89 -5.94 9.10
CA VAL A 355 -1.76 -4.54 8.67
C VAL A 355 -2.88 -4.11 7.72
N MET A 356 -3.39 -5.03 6.89
CA MET A 356 -4.53 -4.77 6.02
C MET A 356 -5.83 -4.62 6.82
N PHE A 357 -6.02 -5.39 7.90
CA PHE A 357 -7.16 -5.21 8.80
C PHE A 357 -7.17 -3.81 9.43
N CYS A 358 -6.03 -3.34 9.92
CA CYS A 358 -5.90 -1.98 10.44
C CYS A 358 -6.22 -0.93 9.36
N SER A 359 -5.69 -1.10 8.16
CA SER A 359 -5.98 -0.20 7.01
C SER A 359 -7.45 -0.23 6.60
N ALA A 360 -8.10 -1.40 6.73
CA ALA A 360 -9.52 -1.52 6.50
C ALA A 360 -10.30 -0.76 7.56
N LEU A 361 -9.96 -0.85 8.85
CA LEU A 361 -10.65 -0.12 9.92
C LEU A 361 -10.54 1.39 9.75
N ASP A 362 -9.34 1.90 9.45
CA ASP A 362 -9.10 3.32 9.23
C ASP A 362 -7.98 3.51 8.19
N PRO A 363 -8.32 3.82 6.92
CA PRO A 363 -7.32 4.00 5.89
C PRO A 363 -6.54 5.31 6.02
N GLY A 364 -6.90 6.19 6.98
CA GLY A 364 -6.23 7.48 7.18
C GLY A 364 -6.51 8.50 6.08
N GLY A 365 -7.70 8.45 5.46
CA GLY A 365 -8.11 9.06 4.17
C GLY A 365 -7.91 10.56 3.92
N GLU A 366 -7.19 11.29 4.78
CA GLU A 366 -6.70 12.65 4.49
C GLU A 366 -5.23 12.66 4.01
N HIS A 367 -4.58 11.48 3.89
CA HIS A 367 -3.12 11.40 3.73
C HIS A 367 -2.64 10.88 2.40
#